data_AF-A0AAU2XRD9-F1
#
_entry.id   AF-A0AAU2XRD9-F1
#
_cell.length_a   1.000
_cell.length_b   1.000
_cell.length_c   1.000
_cell.angle_alpha   90.00
_cell.angle_beta   90.00
_cell.angle_gamma   90.00
#
_symmetry.space_group_name_H-M   'P 1'
#
loop_
_entity.id
_entity.type
_entity.pdbx_description
1 polymer ?
#
loop_
_entity_poly.entity_id
_entity_poly.type
_entity_poly.pdbx_seq_one_letter_code
_entity_poly.pdbx_strand_id
1 'polypeptide(L)'
;MSAISRRARPLPAAAVPDGCLSWDGVQARRWAQALSACWVPVRVPRRVVLGVDLCALVACCLLADSGIRPLLAAFLALQPVWLLVRPEVVRTTAAMQALMVVASPLAPPWRVAACGVLLAGACALAAHLRMESRQRQFRAALAAAGGVTARVPDVPPRRGRFFAVVGIVLFVVGAAAGLLAGVADAADDRQVGAAAGFFLAGLGLTALLSGVLGRRRAAALHREPAPVLRVLVREGSGLDTEVFAADDAEALRPLFTVSLTDVADEDETDDDEDEDDEDSDDEDLDDVLGRVGGDEPGPLREAVLYGAPFDGAEVLIVSAAEQDDEPPVVERSVGPVRPLSDAHVRRGRRAERSRVARDAVYEERSRAAAETVARAPYGVSGKGVRRWRAGGADWVTAALAVLWAGHVFWGETGVWRYGAGGLLGIVGVLMLPNWLAWRVTADRDGLWFNGLRRARHIAWDDIRIVECKGQELKIDSRRASFDEWSVLGFRWPWLERKSGFDHPYERTAAEITAMWREPAYRPLLVAGARERERTLWPLAVLVAVAWTTALFLLP
;
A
#
# COMPACT_ATOMS: atom_id res chain seq x y z
N MET A 1 -15.99 -23.96 5.79
CA MET A 1 -15.59 -23.35 7.08
C MET A 1 -15.05 -24.45 7.98
N SER A 2 -13.79 -24.85 7.78
CA SER A 2 -13.10 -25.71 8.76
C SER A 2 -12.81 -24.86 9.98
N ALA A 3 -13.15 -25.38 11.17
CA ALA A 3 -12.83 -24.72 12.42
C ALA A 3 -11.30 -24.61 12.53
N ILE A 4 -10.74 -23.44 12.25
CA ILE A 4 -9.33 -23.14 12.51
C ILE A 4 -9.08 -23.50 13.97
N SER A 5 -8.26 -24.53 14.19
CA SER A 5 -7.86 -24.94 15.52
C SER A 5 -7.31 -23.71 16.24
N ARG A 6 -7.99 -23.26 17.30
CA ARG A 6 -7.59 -22.09 18.10
C ARG A 6 -6.25 -22.26 18.82
N ARG A 7 -5.65 -23.45 18.71
CA ARG A 7 -4.38 -23.77 19.34
C ARG A 7 -3.26 -23.46 18.35
N ALA A 8 -2.27 -22.71 18.81
CA ALA A 8 -1.06 -22.46 18.02
C ALA A 8 -0.43 -23.78 17.59
N ARG A 9 0.03 -23.84 16.34
CA ARG A 9 0.74 -25.01 15.81
C ARG A 9 2.09 -25.14 16.52
N PRO A 10 2.40 -26.31 17.10
CA PRO A 10 3.60 -26.48 17.90
C PRO A 10 4.84 -26.53 17.02
N LEU A 11 5.92 -25.90 17.47
CA LEU A 11 7.22 -26.04 16.84
C LEU A 11 7.89 -27.34 17.34
N PRO A 12 8.48 -28.18 16.47
CA PRO A 12 9.20 -29.36 16.90
C PRO A 12 10.30 -29.01 17.92
N ALA A 13 10.43 -29.81 18.98
CA ALA A 13 11.41 -29.54 20.05
C ALA A 13 12.86 -29.46 19.54
N ALA A 14 13.18 -30.20 18.46
CA ALA A 14 14.50 -30.17 17.82
C ALA A 14 14.85 -28.81 17.19
N ALA A 15 13.84 -27.99 16.86
CA ALA A 15 14.03 -26.64 16.30
C ALA A 15 14.13 -25.55 17.37
N VAL A 16 13.94 -25.90 18.66
CA VAL A 16 14.03 -24.97 19.79
C VAL A 16 15.42 -25.06 20.41
N PRO A 17 16.23 -23.98 20.39
CA PRO A 17 17.53 -23.97 21.05
C PRO A 17 17.43 -24.24 22.56
N ASP A 18 18.45 -24.91 23.10
CA ASP A 18 18.51 -25.24 24.53
C ASP A 18 18.40 -23.98 25.41
N GLY A 19 17.52 -24.05 26.41
CA GLY A 19 17.29 -22.94 27.35
C GLY A 19 16.51 -21.76 26.78
N CYS A 20 16.00 -21.84 25.54
CA CYS A 20 15.24 -20.75 24.92
C CYS A 20 14.00 -20.39 25.77
N LEU A 21 13.97 -19.15 26.26
CA LEU A 21 12.90 -18.67 27.13
C LEU A 21 11.68 -18.25 26.32
N SER A 22 10.50 -18.54 26.86
CA SER A 22 9.23 -18.01 26.35
C SER A 22 9.16 -16.52 26.59
N TRP A 23 8.93 -15.72 25.54
CA TRP A 23 8.71 -14.30 25.68
C TRP A 23 7.30 -14.05 26.25
N ASP A 24 7.21 -14.00 27.57
CA ASP A 24 5.94 -13.87 28.28
C ASP A 24 5.33 -12.45 28.14
N GLY A 25 4.04 -12.34 28.48
CA GLY A 25 3.31 -11.09 28.40
C GLY A 25 3.82 -10.00 29.34
N VAL A 26 4.58 -10.34 30.40
CA VAL A 26 5.16 -9.35 31.33
C VAL A 26 6.38 -8.68 30.69
N GLN A 27 7.30 -9.48 30.16
CA GLN A 27 8.48 -9.04 29.43
C GLN A 27 8.08 -8.31 28.14
N ALA A 28 7.09 -8.82 27.41
CA ALA A 28 6.53 -8.18 26.22
C ALA A 28 5.93 -6.80 26.54
N ARG A 29 5.22 -6.66 27.68
CA ARG A 29 4.74 -5.34 28.15
C ARG A 29 5.88 -4.40 28.49
N ARG A 30 6.95 -4.86 29.15
CA ARG A 30 8.13 -4.02 29.45
C ARG A 30 8.80 -3.54 28.16
N TRP A 31 8.91 -4.41 27.16
CA TRP A 31 9.42 -4.05 25.84
C TRP A 31 8.52 -3.02 25.13
N ALA A 32 7.19 -3.21 25.17
CA ALA A 32 6.23 -2.26 24.59
C ALA A 32 6.23 -0.89 25.31
N GLN A 33 6.48 -0.86 26.62
CA GLN A 33 6.63 0.39 27.39
C GLN A 33 7.90 1.16 27.03
N ALA A 34 8.89 0.53 26.41
CA ALA A 34 10.11 1.19 25.94
C ALA A 34 9.91 1.96 24.61
N LEU A 35 8.72 1.92 24.01
CA LEU A 35 8.38 2.66 22.80
C LEU A 35 8.48 4.18 22.99
N SER A 36 8.76 4.88 21.90
CA SER A 36 8.78 6.33 21.89
C SER A 36 7.38 6.91 22.13
N ALA A 37 7.34 8.20 22.49
CA ALA A 37 6.09 8.94 22.57
C ALA A 37 5.30 8.90 21.25
N CYS A 38 3.98 9.01 21.33
CA CYS A 38 3.07 8.82 20.20
C CYS A 38 3.25 9.80 19.03
N TRP A 39 3.94 10.92 19.24
CA TRP A 39 4.23 11.92 18.21
C TRP A 39 5.53 11.64 17.44
N VAL A 40 6.37 10.72 17.91
CA VAL A 40 7.59 10.32 17.20
C VAL A 40 7.19 9.31 16.10
N PRO A 41 7.50 9.59 14.82
CA PRO A 41 7.09 8.72 13.73
C PRO A 41 7.94 7.44 13.72
N VAL A 42 7.37 6.33 14.21
CA VAL A 42 8.00 5.00 14.18
C VAL A 42 7.48 4.16 13.02
N ARG A 43 6.16 4.14 12.81
CA ARG A 43 5.47 3.38 11.77
C ARG A 43 4.70 4.33 10.87
N VAL A 44 5.32 4.73 9.77
CA VAL A 44 4.67 5.58 8.76
C VAL A 44 4.32 4.72 7.56
N PRO A 45 3.04 4.65 7.16
CA PRO A 45 2.64 3.86 6.00
C PRO A 45 3.34 4.41 4.75
N ARG A 46 3.71 3.54 3.80
CA ARG A 46 4.44 3.90 2.58
C ARG A 46 3.79 5.07 1.82
N ARG A 47 2.46 5.12 1.80
CA ARG A 47 1.69 6.23 1.19
C ARG A 47 1.95 7.59 1.85
N VAL A 48 2.13 7.63 3.17
CA VAL A 48 2.46 8.87 3.89
C VAL A 48 3.93 9.23 3.66
N VAL A 49 4.84 8.25 3.58
CA VAL A 49 6.24 8.52 3.19
C VAL A 49 6.28 9.15 1.80
N LEU A 50 5.60 8.55 0.81
CA LEU A 50 5.50 9.09 -0.54
C LEU A 50 4.85 10.49 -0.57
N GLY A 51 3.81 10.70 0.23
CA GLY A 51 3.19 12.03 0.38
C GLY A 51 4.15 13.07 0.97
N VAL A 52 4.93 12.70 1.98
CA VAL A 52 5.96 13.56 2.58
C VAL A 52 7.09 13.83 1.58
N ASP A 53 7.51 12.82 0.80
CA ASP A 53 8.52 12.99 -0.26
C ASP A 53 8.04 13.98 -1.33
N LEU A 54 6.78 13.87 -1.77
CA LEU A 54 6.18 14.79 -2.73
C LEU A 54 6.06 16.21 -2.16
N CYS A 55 5.57 16.35 -0.92
CA CYS A 55 5.50 17.65 -0.25
C CYS A 55 6.89 18.27 -0.04
N ALA A 56 7.89 17.45 0.28
CA ALA A 56 9.28 17.88 0.42
C ALA A 56 9.87 18.33 -0.92
N LEU A 57 9.59 17.62 -2.02
CA LEU A 57 9.99 18.05 -3.35
C LEU A 57 9.36 19.40 -3.72
N VAL A 58 8.05 19.58 -3.49
CA VAL A 58 7.38 20.87 -3.74
C VAL A 58 7.99 21.97 -2.87
N ALA A 59 8.20 21.72 -1.58
CA ALA A 59 8.86 22.68 -0.70
C ALA A 59 10.29 23.02 -1.15
N CYS A 60 11.05 22.04 -1.64
CA CYS A 60 12.38 22.24 -2.23
C CYS A 60 12.33 23.21 -3.40
N CYS A 61 11.41 22.98 -4.35
CA CYS A 61 11.22 23.86 -5.51
C CYS A 61 10.81 25.28 -5.09
N LEU A 62 9.87 25.43 -4.17
CA LEU A 62 9.42 26.74 -3.67
C LEU A 62 10.54 27.49 -2.92
N LEU A 63 11.37 26.77 -2.17
CA LEU A 63 12.53 27.37 -1.49
C LEU A 63 13.56 27.86 -2.52
N ALA A 64 13.82 27.07 -3.57
CA ALA A 64 14.72 27.47 -4.65
C ALA A 64 14.19 28.70 -5.41
N ASP A 65 12.91 28.70 -5.77
CA ASP A 65 12.22 29.83 -6.40
C ASP A 65 12.28 31.12 -5.55
N SER A 66 12.24 30.97 -4.22
CA SER A 66 12.43 32.09 -3.29
C SER A 66 13.88 32.61 -3.17
N GLY A 67 14.80 32.10 -3.99
CA GLY A 67 16.21 32.52 -4.04
C GLY A 67 17.15 31.74 -3.12
N ILE A 68 16.71 30.65 -2.48
CA ILE A 68 17.59 29.79 -1.68
C ILE A 68 18.42 28.94 -2.63
N ARG A 69 19.72 28.81 -2.33
CA ARG A 69 20.63 27.97 -3.12
C ARG A 69 20.04 26.56 -3.31
N PRO A 70 19.96 26.03 -4.53
CA PRO A 70 19.31 24.75 -4.83
C PRO A 70 19.73 23.58 -3.93
N LEU A 71 21.03 23.46 -3.64
CA LEU A 71 21.56 22.43 -2.75
C LEU A 71 21.06 22.57 -1.31
N LEU A 72 20.97 23.80 -0.79
CA LEU A 72 20.47 24.07 0.56
C LEU A 72 18.96 23.83 0.63
N ALA A 73 18.20 24.23 -0.40
CA ALA A 73 16.77 23.97 -0.50
C ALA A 73 16.48 22.45 -0.46
N ALA A 74 17.21 21.66 -1.26
CA ALA A 74 17.12 20.20 -1.25
C ALA A 74 17.45 19.61 0.12
N PHE A 75 18.54 20.07 0.75
CA PHE A 75 18.96 19.58 2.07
C PHE A 75 17.94 19.89 3.17
N LEU A 76 17.36 21.09 3.17
CA LEU A 76 16.29 21.49 4.09
C LEU A 76 15.05 20.58 3.94
N ALA A 77 14.65 20.34 2.69
CA ALA A 77 13.48 19.53 2.36
C ALA A 77 13.64 18.04 2.69
N LEU A 78 14.86 17.50 2.64
CA LEU A 78 15.14 16.09 2.93
C LEU A 78 15.06 15.72 4.42
N GLN A 79 15.11 16.68 5.35
CA GLN A 79 15.04 16.39 6.79
C GLN A 79 13.82 15.59 7.24
N PRO A 80 12.57 16.00 6.91
CA PRO A 80 11.41 15.20 7.27
C PRO A 80 11.49 13.79 6.67
N VAL A 81 11.98 13.65 5.44
CA VAL A 81 12.18 12.33 4.79
C VAL A 81 13.17 11.48 5.58
N TRP A 82 14.32 12.04 5.97
CA TRP A 82 15.31 11.35 6.79
C TRP A 82 14.79 11.01 8.18
N LEU A 83 13.98 11.86 8.82
CA LEU A 83 13.37 11.51 10.10
C LEU A 83 12.50 10.25 10.00
N LEU A 84 11.76 10.11 8.90
CA LEU A 84 10.88 8.97 8.68
C LEU A 84 11.67 7.71 8.34
N VAL A 85 12.60 7.82 7.38
CA VAL A 85 13.29 6.68 6.79
C VAL A 85 14.59 6.35 7.53
N ARG A 86 15.42 7.34 7.85
CA ARG A 86 16.78 7.18 8.43
C ARG A 86 17.10 8.18 9.56
N PRO A 87 16.49 8.00 10.75
CA PRO A 87 16.72 8.88 11.89
C PRO A 87 18.18 8.91 12.36
N GLU A 88 18.99 7.90 12.00
CA GLU A 88 20.42 7.83 12.32
C GLU A 88 21.21 9.00 11.72
N VAL A 89 20.82 9.46 10.53
CA VAL A 89 21.50 10.52 9.77
C VAL A 89 21.09 11.90 10.25
N VAL A 90 19.85 12.04 10.70
CA VAL A 90 19.22 13.32 11.08
C VAL A 90 20.04 14.06 12.14
N ARG A 91 20.63 13.35 13.11
CA ARG A 91 21.44 14.00 14.16
C ARG A 91 22.64 14.76 13.56
N THR A 92 23.34 14.13 12.62
CA THR A 92 24.50 14.73 11.97
C THR A 92 24.08 15.79 10.95
N THR A 93 23.02 15.55 10.18
CA THR A 93 22.59 16.48 9.13
C THR A 93 21.87 17.69 9.67
N ALA A 94 21.12 17.59 10.77
CA ALA A 94 20.45 18.73 11.40
C ALA A 94 21.46 19.75 11.96
N ALA A 95 22.56 19.28 12.57
CA ALA A 95 23.65 20.15 13.02
C ALA A 95 24.33 20.86 11.84
N MET A 96 24.64 20.11 10.77
CA MET A 96 25.19 20.67 9.53
C MET A 96 24.24 21.70 8.90
N GLN A 97 22.94 21.43 8.92
CA GLN A 97 21.91 22.31 8.38
C GLN A 97 21.80 23.62 9.16
N ALA A 98 21.78 23.55 10.49
CA ALA A 98 21.77 24.73 11.33
C ALA A 98 23.01 25.59 11.05
N LEU A 99 24.19 24.95 10.92
CA LEU A 99 25.43 25.64 10.57
C LEU A 99 25.35 26.27 9.16
N MET A 100 24.88 25.55 8.15
CA MET A 100 24.73 26.04 6.78
C MET A 100 23.76 27.22 6.68
N VAL A 101 22.63 27.16 7.39
CA VAL A 101 21.64 28.25 7.42
C VAL A 101 22.21 29.49 8.09
N VAL A 102 22.99 29.34 9.17
CA VAL A 102 23.62 30.47 9.89
C VAL A 102 24.81 31.04 9.12
N ALA A 103 25.62 30.20 8.48
CA ALA A 103 26.85 30.61 7.81
C ALA A 103 26.64 31.13 6.39
N SER A 104 25.49 30.87 5.76
CA SER A 104 25.21 31.31 4.39
C SER A 104 25.02 32.84 4.32
N PRO A 105 25.94 33.58 3.67
CA PRO A 105 25.86 35.02 3.58
C PRO A 105 24.95 35.40 2.40
N LEU A 106 23.63 35.44 2.57
CA LEU A 106 22.65 36.10 1.68
C LEU A 106 21.22 35.72 2.03
N ALA A 107 20.42 36.71 2.45
CA ALA A 107 19.05 37.02 2.01
C ALA A 107 17.85 36.03 2.06
N PRO A 108 17.79 34.89 2.81
CA PRO A 108 16.47 34.40 3.15
C PRO A 108 15.80 35.44 4.06
N PRO A 109 14.47 35.64 3.98
CA PRO A 109 13.75 36.28 5.05
C PRO A 109 14.14 35.56 6.34
N TRP A 110 14.53 36.28 7.41
CA TRP A 110 14.93 35.68 8.69
C TRP A 110 13.93 34.62 9.20
N ARG A 111 12.66 34.74 8.78
CA ARG A 111 11.58 33.78 9.00
C ARG A 111 11.88 32.41 8.41
N VAL A 112 12.37 32.32 7.16
CA VAL A 112 12.69 31.04 6.51
C VAL A 112 13.87 30.37 7.20
N ALA A 113 14.90 31.16 7.56
CA ALA A 113 16.02 30.66 8.34
C ALA A 113 15.56 30.13 9.72
N ALA A 114 14.74 30.90 10.44
CA ALA A 114 14.17 30.50 11.72
C ALA A 114 13.31 29.23 11.61
N CYS A 115 12.41 29.15 10.62
CA CYS A 115 11.60 27.97 10.36
C CYS A 115 12.46 26.75 10.00
N GLY A 116 13.51 26.92 9.19
CA GLY A 116 14.43 25.85 8.83
C GLY A 116 15.21 25.30 10.04
N VAL A 117 15.69 26.19 10.92
CA VAL A 117 16.37 25.82 12.17
C VAL A 117 15.39 25.12 13.14
N LEU A 118 14.17 25.62 13.29
CA LEU A 118 13.14 25.00 14.11
C LEU A 118 12.75 23.62 13.59
N LEU A 119 12.59 23.45 12.28
CA LEU A 119 12.30 22.17 11.65
C LEU A 119 13.46 21.18 11.87
N ALA A 120 14.71 21.62 11.64
CA ALA A 120 15.89 20.79 11.87
C ALA A 120 16.02 20.38 13.35
N GLY A 121 15.78 21.31 14.28
CA GLY A 121 15.77 21.03 15.72
C GLY A 121 14.68 20.05 16.13
N ALA A 122 13.45 20.22 15.60
CA ALA A 122 12.35 19.30 15.83
C ALA A 122 12.66 17.89 15.29
N CYS A 123 13.22 17.80 14.07
CA CYS A 123 13.65 16.53 13.48
C CYS A 123 14.77 15.88 14.31
N ALA A 124 15.77 16.64 14.73
CA ALA A 124 16.87 16.14 15.57
C ALA A 124 16.37 15.61 16.91
N LEU A 125 15.45 16.33 17.58
CA LEU A 125 14.85 15.89 18.83
C LEU A 125 14.03 14.61 18.64
N ALA A 126 13.18 14.56 17.61
CA ALA A 126 12.39 13.37 17.29
C ALA A 126 13.28 12.15 16.98
N ALA A 127 14.32 12.34 16.18
CA ALA A 127 15.31 11.30 15.88
C ALA A 127 16.07 10.87 17.14
N HIS A 128 16.40 11.81 18.04
CA HIS A 128 17.05 11.51 19.29
C HIS A 128 16.21 10.58 20.17
N LEU A 129 14.94 10.95 20.40
CA LEU A 129 13.99 10.16 21.19
C LEU A 129 13.72 8.79 20.58
N ARG A 130 13.65 8.70 19.24
CA ARG A 130 13.51 7.43 18.51
C ARG A 130 14.71 6.50 18.73
N MET A 131 15.92 7.05 18.73
CA MET A 131 17.13 6.26 18.99
C MET A 131 17.25 5.83 20.45
N GLU A 132 16.84 6.66 21.41
CA GLU A 132 16.77 6.26 22.82
C GLU A 132 15.73 5.17 23.07
N SER A 133 14.56 5.23 22.42
CA SER A 133 13.57 4.15 22.50
C SER A 133 14.13 2.84 21.93
N ARG A 134 14.85 2.89 20.80
CA ARG A 134 15.50 1.69 20.24
C ARG A 134 16.47 1.04 21.23
N GLN A 135 17.30 1.84 21.90
CA GLN A 135 18.23 1.33 22.91
C GLN A 135 17.50 0.70 24.10
N ARG A 136 16.41 1.32 24.57
CA ARG A 136 15.59 0.77 25.66
C ARG A 136 14.90 -0.53 25.25
N GLN A 137 14.36 -0.60 24.04
CA GLN A 137 13.78 -1.82 23.48
C GLN A 137 14.81 -2.94 23.35
N PHE A 138 15.99 -2.63 22.80
CA PHE A 138 17.09 -3.57 22.68
C PHE A 138 17.48 -4.17 24.04
N ARG A 139 17.65 -3.33 25.07
CA ARG A 139 17.94 -3.80 26.44
C ARG A 139 16.81 -4.65 27.03
N ALA A 140 15.55 -4.27 26.78
CA ALA A 140 14.39 -5.04 27.24
C ALA A 140 14.32 -6.42 26.57
N ALA A 141 14.62 -6.48 25.26
CA ALA A 141 14.69 -7.73 24.51
C ALA A 141 15.84 -8.64 24.99
N LEU A 142 17.03 -8.07 25.23
CA LEU A 142 18.14 -8.84 25.81
C LEU A 142 17.83 -9.36 27.21
N ALA A 143 17.17 -8.55 28.04
CA ALA A 143 16.73 -8.98 29.36
C ALA A 143 15.68 -10.10 29.29
N ALA A 144 14.79 -10.06 28.29
CA ALA A 144 13.81 -11.12 28.04
C ALA A 144 14.49 -12.44 27.62
N ALA A 145 15.54 -12.35 26.81
CA ALA A 145 16.31 -13.53 26.39
C ALA A 145 17.11 -14.18 27.53
N GLY A 146 17.25 -13.50 28.68
CA GLY A 146 17.91 -14.07 29.86
C GLY A 146 19.39 -14.42 29.66
N GLY A 147 20.05 -13.84 28.65
CA GLY A 147 21.42 -14.17 28.26
C GLY A 147 21.55 -15.43 27.39
N VAL A 148 20.44 -16.08 27.04
CA VAL A 148 20.43 -17.24 26.14
C VAL A 148 20.67 -16.77 24.72
N THR A 149 21.69 -17.34 24.07
CA THR A 149 22.06 -17.05 22.69
C THR A 149 22.25 -18.35 21.93
N ALA A 150 21.94 -18.34 20.63
CA ALA A 150 22.14 -19.49 19.75
C ALA A 150 22.76 -19.03 18.42
N ARG A 151 23.44 -19.95 17.74
CA ARG A 151 23.94 -19.70 16.39
C ARG A 151 22.75 -19.52 15.45
N VAL A 152 22.78 -18.46 14.67
CA VAL A 152 21.75 -18.21 13.65
C VAL A 152 21.89 -19.26 12.53
N PRO A 153 20.78 -19.84 12.03
CA PRO A 153 20.80 -20.69 10.85
C PRO A 153 21.56 -20.05 9.69
N ASP A 154 22.31 -20.83 8.93
CA ASP A 154 23.17 -20.31 7.86
C ASP A 154 22.32 -19.94 6.65
N VAL A 155 22.10 -18.64 6.46
CA VAL A 155 21.27 -18.10 5.37
C VAL A 155 22.04 -16.96 4.68
N PRO A 156 22.15 -16.94 3.34
CA PRO A 156 22.95 -15.95 2.64
C PRO A 156 22.43 -14.52 2.84
N PRO A 157 23.30 -13.52 3.14
CA PRO A 157 22.87 -12.16 3.40
C PRO A 157 22.61 -11.35 2.11
N ARG A 158 21.48 -11.58 1.41
CA ARG A 158 21.08 -10.85 0.17
C ARG A 158 20.51 -9.43 0.38
N ARG A 159 20.45 -8.91 1.61
CA ARG A 159 19.70 -7.67 1.91
C ARG A 159 20.38 -6.44 1.27
N GLY A 160 19.57 -5.49 0.81
CA GLY A 160 20.05 -4.17 0.40
C GLY A 160 20.67 -4.06 -1.00
N ARG A 161 20.71 -5.13 -1.81
CA ARG A 161 21.11 -5.06 -3.24
C ARG A 161 20.15 -4.18 -4.05
N PHE A 162 18.85 -4.40 -3.92
CA PHE A 162 17.83 -3.58 -4.57
C PHE A 162 18.00 -2.08 -4.24
N PHE A 163 18.05 -1.74 -2.94
CA PHE A 163 18.24 -0.35 -2.51
C PHE A 163 19.59 0.25 -2.94
N ALA A 164 20.63 -0.57 -3.08
CA ALA A 164 21.91 -0.11 -3.62
C ALA A 164 21.76 0.26 -5.10
N VAL A 165 21.20 -0.61 -5.93
CA VAL A 165 21.02 -0.35 -7.37
C VAL A 165 20.12 0.87 -7.59
N VAL A 166 18.92 0.88 -6.99
CA VAL A 166 17.99 2.01 -7.08
C VAL A 166 18.64 3.30 -6.56
N GLY A 167 19.38 3.22 -5.45
CA GLY A 167 20.08 4.35 -4.89
C GLY A 167 21.17 4.93 -5.80
N ILE A 168 21.95 4.08 -6.48
CA ILE A 168 22.96 4.50 -7.47
C ILE A 168 22.26 5.22 -8.62
N VAL A 169 21.24 4.60 -9.21
CA VAL A 169 20.51 5.16 -10.37
C VAL A 169 19.91 6.52 -10.03
N LEU A 170 19.16 6.61 -8.92
CA LEU A 170 18.56 7.88 -8.47
C LEU A 170 19.62 8.95 -8.16
N PHE A 171 20.74 8.55 -7.56
CA PHE A 171 21.83 9.48 -7.28
C PHE A 171 22.45 10.04 -8.55
N VAL A 172 22.79 9.19 -9.52
CA VAL A 172 23.40 9.62 -10.80
C VAL A 172 22.44 10.49 -11.59
N VAL A 173 21.17 10.07 -11.73
CA VAL A 173 20.14 10.83 -12.46
C VAL A 173 19.90 12.18 -11.79
N GLY A 174 19.75 12.22 -10.46
CA GLY A 174 19.55 13.46 -9.72
C GLY A 174 20.75 14.40 -9.78
N ALA A 175 21.97 13.87 -9.64
CA ALA A 175 23.19 14.67 -9.72
C ALA A 175 23.40 15.24 -11.14
N ALA A 176 23.17 14.43 -12.18
CA ALA A 176 23.24 14.87 -13.56
C ALA A 176 22.19 15.95 -13.86
N ALA A 177 20.92 15.74 -13.46
CA ALA A 177 19.87 16.74 -13.62
C ALA A 177 20.20 18.04 -12.86
N GLY A 178 20.72 17.93 -11.64
CA GLY A 178 21.11 19.06 -10.81
C GLY A 178 22.22 19.92 -11.43
N LEU A 179 23.23 19.27 -12.01
CA LEU A 179 24.37 19.93 -12.65
C LEU A 179 24.03 20.48 -14.05
N LEU A 180 23.22 19.76 -14.82
CA LEU A 180 22.84 20.15 -16.19
C LEU A 180 21.73 21.18 -16.24
N ALA A 181 20.97 21.38 -15.15
CA ALA A 181 19.96 22.43 -15.06
C ALA A 181 20.54 23.83 -15.34
N GLY A 182 21.84 24.06 -15.12
CA GLY A 182 22.51 25.32 -15.46
C GLY A 182 22.56 25.66 -16.96
N VAL A 183 22.33 24.67 -17.83
CA VAL A 183 22.38 24.80 -19.30
C VAL A 183 21.02 25.23 -19.89
N ALA A 184 19.93 25.23 -19.11
CA ALA A 184 18.61 25.64 -19.59
C ALA A 184 18.50 27.18 -19.78
N ASP A 185 17.76 27.60 -20.82
CA ASP A 185 17.71 28.99 -21.30
C ASP A 185 16.96 29.97 -20.37
N ALA A 186 15.98 29.49 -19.58
CA ALA A 186 15.20 30.36 -18.69
C ALA A 186 15.80 30.40 -17.27
N ALA A 187 16.10 31.60 -16.75
CA ALA A 187 16.82 31.76 -15.49
C ALA A 187 16.10 31.17 -14.26
N ASP A 188 14.77 31.28 -14.20
CA ASP A 188 13.96 30.77 -13.09
C ASP A 188 13.86 29.23 -13.12
N ASP A 189 13.78 28.64 -14.32
CA ASP A 189 13.75 27.18 -14.50
C ASP A 189 15.06 26.51 -14.05
N ARG A 190 16.19 27.23 -14.10
CA ARG A 190 17.50 26.68 -13.69
C ARG A 190 17.58 26.37 -12.20
N GLN A 191 17.04 27.24 -11.35
CA GLN A 191 17.15 27.06 -9.89
C GLN A 191 16.23 25.96 -9.40
N VAL A 192 14.99 25.94 -9.89
CA VAL A 192 13.99 24.91 -9.58
C VAL A 192 14.45 23.54 -10.07
N GLY A 193 14.93 23.46 -11.33
CA GLY A 193 15.46 22.22 -11.91
C GLY A 193 16.68 21.68 -11.14
N ALA A 194 17.61 22.57 -10.77
CA ALA A 194 18.77 22.18 -9.97
C ALA A 194 18.38 21.63 -8.60
N ALA A 195 17.39 22.26 -7.94
CA ALA A 195 16.95 21.89 -6.60
C ALA A 195 16.23 20.54 -6.60
N ALA A 196 15.36 20.31 -7.58
CA ALA A 196 14.73 19.01 -7.80
C ALA A 196 15.76 17.91 -8.07
N GLY A 197 16.79 18.20 -8.90
CA GLY A 197 17.90 17.27 -9.15
C GLY A 197 18.68 16.90 -7.89
N PHE A 198 19.09 17.89 -7.08
CA PHE A 198 19.78 17.62 -5.82
C PHE A 198 18.91 16.91 -4.79
N PHE A 199 17.60 17.19 -4.75
CA PHE A 199 16.66 16.47 -3.90
C PHE A 199 16.58 14.99 -4.29
N LEU A 200 16.45 14.70 -5.59
CA LEU A 200 16.46 13.34 -6.12
C LEU A 200 17.80 12.63 -5.82
N ALA A 201 18.92 13.33 -5.94
CA ALA A 201 20.22 12.80 -5.57
C ALA A 201 20.29 12.43 -4.08
N GLY A 202 19.74 13.28 -3.21
CA GLY A 202 19.63 13.01 -1.78
C GLY A 202 18.73 11.81 -1.44
N LEU A 203 17.63 11.61 -2.17
CA LEU A 203 16.82 10.38 -2.07
C LEU A 203 17.62 9.15 -2.49
N GLY A 204 18.40 9.24 -3.57
CA GLY A 204 19.32 8.19 -4.02
C GLY A 204 20.33 7.82 -2.93
N LEU A 205 20.99 8.81 -2.32
CA LEU A 205 21.91 8.60 -1.20
C LEU A 205 21.22 7.96 0.02
N THR A 206 19.97 8.33 0.28
CA THR A 206 19.16 7.74 1.36
C THR A 206 18.89 6.26 1.11
N ALA A 207 18.57 5.89 -0.14
CA ALA A 207 18.39 4.49 -0.55
C ALA A 207 19.72 3.71 -0.48
N LEU A 208 20.84 4.29 -0.92
CA LEU A 208 22.17 3.68 -0.77
C LEU A 208 22.50 3.36 0.68
N LEU A 209 22.36 4.35 1.56
CA LEU A 209 22.61 4.18 2.98
C LEU A 209 21.67 3.13 3.59
N SER A 210 20.42 3.08 3.12
CA SER A 210 19.46 2.05 3.50
C SER A 210 19.93 0.65 3.16
N GLY A 211 20.48 0.46 1.95
CA GLY A 211 21.07 -0.81 1.54
C GLY A 211 22.28 -1.19 2.38
N VAL A 212 23.22 -0.25 2.59
CA VAL A 212 24.44 -0.49 3.38
C VAL A 212 24.13 -0.81 4.85
N LEU A 213 23.23 -0.07 5.48
CA LEU A 213 22.83 -0.32 6.87
C LEU A 213 22.08 -1.65 7.00
N GLY A 214 21.20 -1.99 6.06
CA GLY A 214 20.53 -3.30 6.02
C GLY A 214 21.53 -4.45 5.92
N ARG A 215 22.54 -4.34 5.04
CA ARG A 215 23.64 -5.33 4.94
C ARG A 215 24.43 -5.44 6.24
N ARG A 216 24.81 -4.31 6.83
CA ARG A 216 25.58 -4.29 8.08
C ARG A 216 24.83 -4.95 9.23
N ARG A 217 23.52 -4.71 9.36
CA ARG A 217 22.70 -5.32 10.40
C ARG A 217 22.47 -6.81 10.15
N ALA A 218 22.20 -7.21 8.90
CA ALA A 218 22.07 -8.61 8.54
C ALA A 218 23.39 -9.38 8.81
N ALA A 219 24.54 -8.80 8.44
CA ALA A 219 25.84 -9.37 8.74
C ALA A 219 26.13 -9.42 10.25
N ALA A 220 25.73 -8.41 11.01
CA ALA A 220 25.88 -8.40 12.47
C ALA A 220 25.06 -9.53 13.13
N LEU A 221 23.86 -9.82 12.63
CA LEU A 221 23.03 -10.91 13.13
C LEU A 221 23.71 -12.29 12.96
N HIS A 222 24.45 -12.51 11.87
CA HIS A 222 25.10 -13.80 11.58
C HIS A 222 26.51 -13.94 12.16
N ARG A 223 27.15 -12.84 12.60
CA ARG A 223 28.55 -12.86 13.08
C ARG A 223 28.72 -13.44 14.47
N GLU A 224 27.76 -13.20 15.36
CA GLU A 224 27.81 -13.62 16.76
C GLU A 224 26.54 -14.42 17.10
N PRO A 225 26.59 -15.33 18.09
CA PRO A 225 25.40 -15.96 18.61
C PRO A 225 24.33 -14.92 18.97
N ALA A 226 23.15 -15.06 18.38
CA ALA A 226 22.06 -14.11 18.54
C ALA A 226 21.21 -14.48 19.76
N PRO A 227 20.66 -13.50 20.50
CA PRO A 227 19.70 -13.78 21.56
C PRO A 227 18.46 -14.46 20.97
N VAL A 228 17.92 -15.45 21.69
CA VAL A 228 16.77 -16.25 21.22
C VAL A 228 15.57 -16.12 22.15
N LEU A 229 14.38 -16.06 21.56
CA LEU A 229 13.11 -15.93 22.27
C LEU A 229 12.05 -16.82 21.61
N ARG A 230 11.30 -17.61 22.39
CA ARG A 230 10.10 -18.28 21.86
C ARG A 230 8.96 -17.28 21.77
N VAL A 231 8.29 -17.25 20.63
CA VAL A 231 7.21 -16.32 20.27
C VAL A 231 6.10 -17.07 19.55
N LEU A 232 4.98 -16.39 19.34
CA LEU A 232 3.96 -16.84 18.41
C LEU A 232 3.98 -15.91 17.18
N VAL A 233 3.78 -16.47 16.00
CA VAL A 233 3.73 -15.71 14.74
C VAL A 233 2.47 -16.04 13.96
N ARG A 234 1.99 -15.05 13.21
CA ARG A 234 0.86 -15.21 12.31
C ARG A 234 1.06 -14.31 11.10
N GLU A 235 0.76 -14.81 9.92
CA GLU A 235 0.72 -13.97 8.73
C GLU A 235 -0.47 -12.99 8.83
N GLY A 236 -0.17 -11.70 8.72
CA GLY A 236 -1.19 -10.65 8.69
C GLY A 236 -1.70 -10.40 7.27
N SER A 237 -2.81 -9.67 7.15
CA SER A 237 -3.49 -9.35 5.87
C SER A 237 -2.71 -8.40 4.93
N GLY A 238 -1.40 -8.25 5.09
CA GLY A 238 -0.60 -7.26 4.37
C GLY A 238 0.83 -7.69 4.06
N LEU A 239 1.06 -9.01 3.92
CA LEU A 239 2.39 -9.63 3.71
C LEU A 239 3.39 -9.36 4.85
N ASP A 240 2.89 -8.85 5.97
CA ASP A 240 3.66 -8.54 7.17
C ASP A 240 3.29 -9.61 8.20
N THR A 241 4.29 -10.34 8.71
CA THR A 241 4.11 -11.30 9.79
C THR A 241 3.97 -10.54 11.12
N GLU A 242 2.90 -10.83 11.84
CA GLU A 242 2.64 -10.31 13.18
C GLU A 242 3.29 -11.24 14.22
N VAL A 243 4.07 -10.67 15.15
CA VAL A 243 4.72 -11.42 16.23
C VAL A 243 4.05 -11.12 17.57
N PHE A 244 3.74 -12.15 18.34
CA PHE A 244 3.05 -12.09 19.63
C PHE A 244 3.91 -12.69 20.75
N ALA A 245 3.52 -12.38 21.99
CA ALA A 245 4.07 -13.05 23.16
C ALA A 245 3.70 -14.54 23.15
N ALA A 246 4.56 -15.39 23.72
CA ALA A 246 4.38 -16.84 23.74
C ALA A 246 3.11 -17.29 24.50
N ASP A 247 2.62 -16.48 25.44
CA ASP A 247 1.41 -16.72 26.23
C ASP A 247 0.15 -16.09 25.62
N ASP A 248 0.25 -15.38 24.51
CA ASP A 248 -0.90 -14.76 23.82
C ASP A 248 -1.50 -15.69 22.76
N ALA A 249 -2.01 -16.85 23.22
CA ALA A 249 -2.58 -17.89 22.36
C ALA A 249 -3.83 -17.43 21.56
N GLU A 250 -4.47 -16.34 21.98
CA GLU A 250 -5.60 -15.74 21.27
C GLU A 250 -5.16 -14.71 20.21
N ALA A 251 -3.85 -14.50 20.03
CA ALA A 251 -3.25 -13.57 19.07
C ALA A 251 -3.86 -12.16 19.18
N LEU A 252 -4.00 -11.68 20.42
CA LEU A 252 -4.72 -10.47 20.75
C LEU A 252 -3.85 -9.22 20.60
N ARG A 253 -2.58 -9.29 20.97
CA ARG A 253 -1.69 -8.16 21.17
C ARG A 253 -0.40 -8.37 20.39
N PRO A 254 -0.42 -8.13 19.07
CA PRO A 254 0.80 -8.19 18.29
C PRO A 254 1.79 -7.13 18.78
N LEU A 255 3.04 -7.52 18.98
CA LEU A 255 4.11 -6.70 19.52
C LEU A 255 4.79 -5.88 18.43
N PHE A 256 5.03 -6.49 17.27
CA PHE A 256 5.61 -5.85 16.09
C PHE A 256 5.18 -6.58 14.82
N THR A 257 5.37 -5.93 13.68
CA THR A 257 5.32 -6.59 12.37
C THR A 257 6.70 -6.63 11.73
N VAL A 258 6.93 -7.64 10.92
CA VAL A 258 8.13 -7.79 10.10
C VAL A 258 7.74 -8.46 8.78
N SER A 259 8.24 -7.95 7.67
CA SER A 259 8.06 -8.61 6.37
C SER A 259 9.10 -9.72 6.27
N LEU A 260 8.63 -10.95 6.13
CA LEU A 260 9.44 -12.16 6.06
C LEU A 260 9.42 -12.73 4.63
N THR A 261 10.45 -13.50 4.30
CA THR A 261 10.51 -14.33 3.10
C THR A 261 11.12 -15.67 3.49
N ASP A 262 10.56 -16.74 2.93
CA ASP A 262 10.96 -18.11 3.20
C ASP A 262 12.28 -18.40 2.48
N VAL A 263 13.18 -19.11 3.14
CA VAL A 263 14.51 -19.40 2.58
C VAL A 263 14.44 -20.52 1.54
N ALA A 264 13.48 -21.44 1.65
CA ALA A 264 13.34 -22.57 0.73
C ALA A 264 12.89 -22.14 -0.67
N ASP A 265 11.95 -21.20 -0.76
CA ASP A 265 11.38 -20.70 -2.03
C ASP A 265 12.40 -19.93 -2.89
N GLU A 266 13.51 -19.47 -2.32
CA GLU A 266 14.54 -18.72 -3.06
C GLU A 266 15.60 -19.62 -3.74
N ASP A 267 15.73 -20.89 -3.37
CA ASP A 267 16.75 -21.79 -3.94
C ASP A 267 16.29 -22.43 -5.27
N GLU A 268 15.00 -22.33 -5.62
CA GLU A 268 14.46 -22.86 -6.89
C GLU A 268 14.51 -21.85 -8.06
N THR A 269 14.83 -20.57 -7.80
CA THR A 269 14.73 -19.49 -8.82
C THR A 269 16.05 -19.07 -9.48
N ASP A 270 17.20 -19.67 -9.11
CA ASP A 270 18.52 -19.19 -9.54
C ASP A 270 19.34 -20.17 -10.39
N ASP A 271 18.84 -21.37 -10.75
CA ASP A 271 19.67 -22.37 -11.48
C ASP A 271 19.20 -22.80 -12.89
N ASP A 272 18.07 -22.34 -13.43
CA ASP A 272 17.67 -22.66 -14.82
C ASP A 272 17.27 -21.41 -15.62
N GLU A 273 18.26 -20.60 -16.03
CA GLU A 273 18.16 -19.79 -17.26
C GLU A 273 18.34 -20.73 -18.48
N ASP A 274 17.49 -21.75 -18.60
CA ASP A 274 17.30 -22.47 -19.86
C ASP A 274 15.86 -22.19 -20.33
N GLU A 275 15.80 -21.65 -21.55
CA GLU A 275 14.61 -21.17 -22.25
C GLU A 275 13.55 -22.30 -22.40
N ASP A 276 12.27 -21.92 -22.28
CA ASP A 276 11.06 -22.64 -22.75
C ASP A 276 10.27 -23.55 -21.79
N ASP A 277 9.80 -23.07 -20.63
CA ASP A 277 8.60 -23.62 -19.97
C ASP A 277 7.73 -22.50 -19.34
N GLU A 278 6.87 -21.86 -20.16
CA GLU A 278 5.97 -20.75 -19.79
C GLU A 278 4.73 -21.16 -18.96
N ASP A 279 4.63 -22.41 -18.45
CA ASP A 279 3.36 -22.95 -17.93
C ASP A 279 3.34 -23.26 -16.41
N SER A 280 4.38 -22.94 -15.63
CA SER A 280 4.47 -23.29 -14.18
C SER A 280 4.35 -22.13 -13.19
N ASP A 281 4.67 -20.89 -13.60
CA ASP A 281 4.72 -19.73 -12.69
C ASP A 281 3.34 -19.12 -12.36
N ASP A 282 2.29 -19.52 -13.08
CA ASP A 282 0.95 -18.96 -12.92
C ASP A 282 0.22 -19.49 -11.66
N GLU A 283 0.51 -20.71 -11.19
CA GLU A 283 -0.15 -21.29 -10.01
C GLU A 283 0.33 -20.63 -8.69
N ASP A 284 1.62 -20.33 -8.57
CA ASP A 284 2.18 -19.63 -7.41
C ASP A 284 1.78 -18.16 -7.39
N LEU A 285 1.70 -17.51 -8.55
CA LEU A 285 1.20 -16.14 -8.65
C LEU A 285 -0.29 -16.08 -8.28
N ASP A 286 -1.10 -17.05 -8.70
CA ASP A 286 -2.51 -17.14 -8.36
C ASP A 286 -2.75 -17.47 -6.88
N ASP A 287 -1.89 -18.27 -6.22
CA ASP A 287 -1.97 -18.52 -4.78
C ASP A 287 -1.52 -17.28 -3.98
N VAL A 288 -0.44 -16.60 -4.40
CA VAL A 288 -0.01 -15.32 -3.80
C VAL A 288 -1.08 -14.24 -4.01
N LEU A 289 -1.68 -14.12 -5.19
CA LEU A 289 -2.78 -13.19 -5.45
C LEU A 289 -4.07 -13.59 -4.71
N GLY A 290 -4.30 -14.89 -4.53
CA GLY A 290 -5.38 -15.46 -3.71
C GLY A 290 -5.23 -15.10 -2.22
N ARG A 291 -4.02 -15.22 -1.67
CA ARG A 291 -3.65 -14.81 -0.30
C ARG A 291 -3.71 -13.29 -0.12
N VAL A 292 -3.26 -12.51 -1.10
CA VAL A 292 -3.41 -11.03 -1.09
C VAL A 292 -4.87 -10.60 -1.19
N GLY A 293 -5.73 -11.43 -1.81
CA GLY A 293 -7.17 -11.23 -1.91
C GLY A 293 -7.95 -11.63 -0.65
N GLY A 294 -7.47 -12.63 0.09
CA GLY A 294 -8.07 -13.12 1.33
C GLY A 294 -7.76 -12.19 2.52
N ASP A 295 -8.77 -11.48 3.03
CA ASP A 295 -8.64 -10.68 4.25
C ASP A 295 -8.56 -11.57 5.53
N GLU A 296 -8.57 -12.90 5.42
CA GLU A 296 -8.49 -13.82 6.57
C GLU A 296 -7.03 -14.01 7.03
N PRO A 297 -6.73 -13.80 8.32
CA PRO A 297 -5.37 -13.98 8.84
C PRO A 297 -4.99 -15.47 8.89
N GLY A 298 -3.71 -15.77 8.63
CA GLY A 298 -3.18 -17.12 8.65
C GLY A 298 -3.24 -17.81 10.02
N PRO A 299 -2.90 -19.11 10.12
CA PRO A 299 -2.88 -19.81 11.39
C PRO A 299 -1.81 -19.26 12.34
N LEU A 300 -2.05 -19.38 13.65
CA LEU A 300 -1.07 -19.02 14.68
C LEU A 300 -0.04 -20.16 14.82
N ARG A 301 1.25 -19.84 14.75
CA ARG A 301 2.37 -20.80 14.75
C ARG A 301 3.33 -20.49 15.89
N GLU A 302 3.83 -21.50 16.58
CA GLU A 302 4.96 -21.33 17.50
C GLU A 302 6.23 -21.06 16.69
N ALA A 303 7.09 -20.17 17.18
CA ALA A 303 8.34 -19.85 16.53
C ALA A 303 9.45 -19.48 17.52
N VAL A 304 10.69 -19.53 17.03
CA VAL A 304 11.89 -19.01 17.71
C VAL A 304 12.38 -17.79 16.94
N LEU A 305 12.47 -16.67 17.65
CA LEU A 305 13.01 -15.42 17.17
C LEU A 305 14.51 -15.35 17.47
N TYR A 306 15.32 -15.17 16.43
CA TYR A 306 16.76 -14.92 16.52
C TYR A 306 17.04 -13.43 16.33
N GLY A 307 17.71 -12.84 17.32
CA GLY A 307 18.05 -11.41 17.35
C GLY A 307 17.19 -10.64 18.34
N ALA A 308 17.71 -9.49 18.81
CA ALA A 308 16.99 -8.64 19.76
C ALA A 308 16.05 -7.68 18.99
N PRO A 309 14.72 -7.82 19.11
CA PRO A 309 13.78 -6.95 18.41
C PRO A 309 13.80 -5.52 18.99
N PHE A 310 13.91 -4.54 18.09
CA PHE A 310 13.70 -3.10 18.34
C PHE A 310 13.33 -2.41 17.02
N ASP A 311 12.85 -1.17 17.05
CA ASP A 311 12.53 -0.43 15.82
C ASP A 311 13.73 -0.37 14.85
N GLY A 312 13.60 -0.95 13.66
CA GLY A 312 14.67 -1.00 12.67
C GLY A 312 15.58 -2.24 12.75
N ALA A 313 15.35 -3.16 13.68
CA ALA A 313 16.15 -4.37 13.83
C ALA A 313 15.97 -5.35 12.66
N GLU A 314 16.95 -6.23 12.50
CA GLU A 314 16.90 -7.42 11.65
C GLU A 314 16.64 -8.62 12.55
N VAL A 315 15.83 -9.56 12.08
CA VAL A 315 15.50 -10.79 12.81
C VAL A 315 15.42 -11.96 11.85
N LEU A 316 15.64 -13.15 12.39
CA LEU A 316 15.34 -14.41 11.70
C LEU A 316 14.34 -15.18 12.57
N ILE A 317 13.36 -15.81 11.93
CA ILE A 317 12.31 -16.55 12.61
C ILE A 317 12.36 -17.99 12.12
N VAL A 318 12.34 -18.94 13.06
CA VAL A 318 12.13 -20.36 12.74
C VAL A 318 10.75 -20.72 13.27
N SER A 319 9.78 -20.90 12.39
CA SER A 319 8.37 -21.11 12.72
C SER A 319 7.91 -22.53 12.40
N ALA A 320 6.86 -22.97 13.09
CA ALA A 320 6.19 -24.22 12.74
C ALA A 320 5.61 -24.10 11.33
N ALA A 321 5.54 -25.20 10.59
CA ALA A 321 5.01 -25.20 9.24
C ALA A 321 3.51 -24.84 9.18
N GLU A 322 3.08 -24.45 7.98
CA GLU A 322 1.69 -24.13 7.69
C GLU A 322 0.83 -25.37 7.47
N GLN A 323 1.42 -26.48 7.05
CA GLN A 323 0.74 -27.78 7.01
C GLN A 323 1.32 -28.71 8.07
N ASP A 324 0.48 -29.64 8.51
CA ASP A 324 0.95 -30.67 9.44
C ASP A 324 1.88 -31.62 8.63
N ASP A 325 2.94 -32.14 9.26
CA ASP A 325 3.99 -33.01 8.68
C ASP A 325 5.08 -32.33 7.82
N GLU A 326 5.01 -31.02 7.62
CA GLU A 326 6.08 -30.24 6.97
C GLU A 326 7.21 -29.86 7.96
N PRO A 327 8.46 -29.71 7.46
CA PRO A 327 9.57 -29.26 8.29
C PRO A 327 9.37 -27.80 8.75
N PRO A 328 9.97 -27.40 9.89
CA PRO A 328 9.90 -26.01 10.35
C PRO A 328 10.47 -25.06 9.30
N VAL A 329 9.79 -23.94 9.09
CA VAL A 329 10.14 -22.94 8.07
C VAL A 329 11.14 -21.96 8.67
N VAL A 330 12.21 -21.69 7.92
CA VAL A 330 13.18 -20.66 8.26
C VAL A 330 12.83 -19.41 7.45
N GLU A 331 12.35 -18.39 8.16
CA GLU A 331 11.86 -17.15 7.60
C GLU A 331 12.85 -16.02 7.91
N ARG A 332 13.22 -15.25 6.88
CA ARG A 332 14.17 -14.17 6.99
C ARG A 332 13.51 -12.81 6.87
N SER A 333 13.90 -11.84 7.71
CA SER A 333 13.40 -10.48 7.58
C SER A 333 13.91 -9.76 6.31
N VAL A 334 13.00 -9.46 5.39
CA VAL A 334 13.24 -8.57 4.23
C VAL A 334 12.99 -7.11 4.61
N GLY A 335 12.08 -6.87 5.55
CA GLY A 335 11.80 -5.56 6.15
C GLY A 335 12.41 -5.40 7.54
N PRO A 336 12.61 -4.16 8.03
CA PRO A 336 12.96 -3.94 9.42
C PRO A 336 11.80 -4.28 10.36
N VAL A 337 12.12 -4.67 11.60
CA VAL A 337 11.14 -4.80 12.69
C VAL A 337 10.41 -3.47 12.91
N ARG A 338 9.07 -3.50 12.89
CA ARG A 338 8.18 -2.34 13.09
C ARG A 338 7.31 -2.54 14.33
N PRO A 339 7.68 -1.94 15.47
CA PRO A 339 6.91 -2.08 16.71
C PRO A 339 5.47 -1.55 16.61
N LEU A 340 4.56 -2.23 17.30
CA LEU A 340 3.17 -1.85 17.42
C LEU A 340 2.91 -1.27 18.80
N SER A 341 2.40 -0.03 18.82
CA SER A 341 1.92 0.57 20.07
C SER A 341 0.53 0.04 20.41
N ASP A 342 0.19 -0.01 21.70
CA ASP A 342 -1.16 -0.36 22.15
C ASP A 342 -2.25 0.50 21.51
N ALA A 343 -1.93 1.77 21.20
CA ALA A 343 -2.86 2.68 20.53
C ALA A 343 -3.09 2.28 19.06
N HIS A 344 -2.07 1.71 18.40
CA HIS A 344 -2.18 1.17 17.06
C HIS A 344 -3.02 -0.12 17.08
N VAL A 345 -2.72 -1.06 17.98
CA VAL A 345 -3.49 -2.31 18.12
C VAL A 345 -4.97 -2.02 18.41
N ARG A 346 -5.26 -1.07 19.32
CA ARG A 346 -6.64 -0.63 19.61
C ARG A 346 -7.33 -0.02 18.39
N ARG A 347 -6.62 0.77 17.57
CA ARG A 347 -7.16 1.34 16.33
C ARG A 347 -7.42 0.25 15.29
N GLY A 348 -6.49 -0.70 15.12
CA GLY A 348 -6.65 -1.86 14.25
C GLY A 348 -7.88 -2.67 14.61
N ARG A 349 -8.05 -3.05 15.88
CA ARG A 349 -9.25 -3.75 16.34
C ARG A 349 -10.55 -2.98 16.12
N ARG A 350 -10.54 -1.66 16.28
CA ARG A 350 -11.72 -0.82 15.98
C ARG A 350 -12.02 -0.80 14.49
N ALA A 351 -10.99 -0.72 13.65
CA ALA A 351 -11.13 -0.81 12.21
C ALA A 351 -11.69 -2.17 11.81
N GLU A 352 -11.18 -3.25 12.39
CA GLU A 352 -11.64 -4.62 12.15
C GLU A 352 -13.08 -4.84 12.59
N ARG A 353 -13.44 -4.44 13.82
CA ARG A 353 -14.86 -4.44 14.25
C ARG A 353 -15.75 -3.61 13.33
N SER A 354 -15.23 -2.52 12.78
CA SER A 354 -15.97 -1.70 11.81
C SER A 354 -16.07 -2.37 10.43
N ARG A 355 -15.12 -3.22 10.04
CA ARG A 355 -15.17 -4.04 8.83
C ARG A 355 -16.22 -5.14 9.00
N VAL A 356 -16.09 -5.97 10.04
CA VAL A 356 -17.07 -7.01 10.38
C VAL A 356 -18.50 -6.44 10.48
N ALA A 357 -18.67 -5.27 11.11
CA ALA A 357 -19.97 -4.62 11.18
C ALA A 357 -20.49 -4.18 9.80
N ARG A 358 -19.60 -3.72 8.90
CA ARG A 358 -19.98 -3.41 7.51
C ARG A 358 -20.30 -4.67 6.72
N ASP A 359 -19.55 -5.75 6.92
CA ASP A 359 -19.76 -7.01 6.21
C ASP A 359 -21.09 -7.64 6.62
N ALA A 360 -21.44 -7.57 7.92
CA ALA A 360 -22.76 -7.96 8.41
C ALA A 360 -23.89 -7.12 7.79
N VAL A 361 -23.71 -5.79 7.72
CA VAL A 361 -24.68 -4.90 7.04
C VAL A 361 -24.77 -5.22 5.54
N TYR A 362 -23.65 -5.53 4.89
CA TYR A 362 -23.61 -5.92 3.49
C TYR A 362 -24.33 -7.26 3.26
N GLU A 363 -24.16 -8.23 4.17
CA GLU A 363 -24.85 -9.51 4.13
C GLU A 363 -26.36 -9.33 4.33
N GLU A 364 -26.79 -8.52 5.30
CA GLU A 364 -28.20 -8.16 5.50
C GLU A 364 -28.80 -7.50 4.25
N ARG A 365 -28.07 -6.55 3.64
CA ARG A 365 -28.46 -5.91 2.38
C ARG A 365 -28.53 -6.90 1.23
N SER A 366 -27.59 -7.83 1.15
CA SER A 366 -27.59 -8.90 0.15
C SER A 366 -28.83 -9.77 0.28
N ARG A 367 -29.22 -10.13 1.51
CA ARG A 367 -30.46 -10.86 1.78
C ARG A 367 -31.70 -10.05 1.42
N ALA A 368 -31.78 -8.77 1.81
CA ALA A 368 -32.91 -7.90 1.48
C ALA A 368 -33.06 -7.66 -0.04
N ALA A 369 -31.94 -7.55 -0.75
CA ALA A 369 -31.92 -7.47 -2.21
C ALA A 369 -32.42 -8.78 -2.84
N ALA A 370 -31.97 -9.95 -2.35
CA ALA A 370 -32.46 -11.25 -2.79
C ALA A 370 -33.97 -11.37 -2.59
N GLU A 371 -34.51 -10.97 -1.42
CA GLU A 371 -35.95 -10.93 -1.18
C GLU A 371 -36.69 -9.99 -2.13
N THR A 372 -36.12 -8.82 -2.43
CA THR A 372 -36.71 -7.86 -3.36
C THR A 372 -36.77 -8.43 -4.77
N VAL A 373 -35.72 -9.12 -5.21
CA VAL A 373 -35.68 -9.83 -6.49
C VAL A 373 -36.72 -10.96 -6.50
N ALA A 374 -36.82 -11.73 -5.41
CA ALA A 374 -37.79 -12.82 -5.26
C ALA A 374 -39.25 -12.35 -5.28
N ARG A 375 -39.56 -11.21 -4.66
CA ARG A 375 -40.92 -10.63 -4.61
C ARG A 375 -41.33 -9.97 -5.91
N ALA A 376 -40.38 -9.48 -6.69
CA ALA A 376 -40.64 -8.79 -7.96
C ALA A 376 -39.72 -9.33 -9.08
N PRO A 377 -39.81 -10.63 -9.43
CA PRO A 377 -38.94 -11.23 -10.43
C PRO A 377 -39.06 -10.54 -11.80
N TYR A 378 -40.19 -9.86 -12.06
CA TYR A 378 -40.46 -9.17 -13.32
C TYR A 378 -40.93 -7.71 -13.18
N GLY A 379 -40.97 -7.17 -11.96
CA GLY A 379 -41.57 -5.87 -11.68
C GLY A 379 -40.53 -4.80 -11.37
N VAL A 380 -40.13 -4.01 -12.37
CA VAL A 380 -39.79 -2.55 -12.31
C VAL A 380 -39.51 -1.99 -13.74
N SER A 381 -39.32 -2.82 -14.77
CA SER A 381 -39.06 -2.30 -16.14
C SER A 381 -39.77 -3.02 -17.30
N GLY A 382 -40.92 -3.66 -17.03
CA GLY A 382 -41.93 -4.01 -18.04
C GLY A 382 -41.54 -4.97 -19.18
N LYS A 383 -40.33 -5.55 -19.18
CA LYS A 383 -39.83 -6.39 -20.29
C LYS A 383 -38.96 -7.58 -19.88
N GLY A 384 -39.05 -8.04 -18.62
CA GLY A 384 -38.34 -9.24 -18.14
C GLY A 384 -36.81 -9.23 -18.31
N VAL A 385 -36.20 -8.04 -18.36
CA VAL A 385 -34.75 -7.79 -18.38
C VAL A 385 -34.44 -6.77 -17.28
N ARG A 386 -33.37 -6.99 -16.50
CA ARG A 386 -32.99 -6.10 -15.39
C ARG A 386 -31.81 -5.21 -15.79
N ARG A 387 -31.85 -3.96 -15.37
CA ARG A 387 -30.94 -2.91 -15.86
C ARG A 387 -30.45 -2.03 -14.72
N TRP A 388 -29.15 -1.81 -14.68
CA TRP A 388 -28.49 -0.83 -13.82
C TRP A 388 -27.69 0.14 -14.68
N ARG A 389 -27.63 1.40 -14.25
CA ARG A 389 -26.97 2.46 -15.00
C ARG A 389 -26.32 3.46 -14.05
N ALA A 390 -25.36 4.21 -14.58
CA ALA A 390 -24.83 5.40 -13.94
C ALA A 390 -25.95 6.30 -13.39
N GLY A 391 -25.82 6.66 -12.11
CA GLY A 391 -26.73 7.53 -11.40
C GLY A 391 -26.26 8.99 -11.41
N GLY A 392 -27.06 9.87 -10.79
CA GLY A 392 -26.68 11.29 -10.66
C GLY A 392 -25.37 11.50 -9.87
N ALA A 393 -25.04 10.62 -8.92
CA ALA A 393 -23.79 10.69 -8.17
C ALA A 393 -22.55 10.49 -9.08
N ASP A 394 -22.63 9.54 -10.03
CA ASP A 394 -21.56 9.31 -11.01
C ASP A 394 -21.35 10.56 -11.89
N TRP A 395 -22.44 11.20 -12.31
CA TRP A 395 -22.39 12.43 -13.12
C TRP A 395 -21.80 13.62 -12.36
N VAL A 396 -22.19 13.81 -11.09
CA VAL A 396 -21.61 14.87 -10.25
C VAL A 396 -20.12 14.64 -10.05
N THR A 397 -19.69 13.40 -9.82
CA THR A 397 -18.28 13.05 -9.64
C THR A 397 -17.48 13.32 -10.92
N ALA A 398 -17.99 12.88 -12.06
CA ALA A 398 -17.35 13.16 -13.35
C ALA A 398 -17.24 14.66 -13.60
N ALA A 399 -18.29 15.45 -13.30
CA ALA A 399 -18.25 16.90 -13.41
C ALA A 399 -17.19 17.52 -12.49
N LEU A 400 -17.08 17.08 -11.24
CA LEU A 400 -16.06 17.54 -10.30
C LEU A 400 -14.64 17.19 -10.76
N ALA A 401 -14.43 15.99 -11.32
CA ALA A 401 -13.14 15.58 -11.86
C ALA A 401 -12.73 16.45 -13.06
N VAL A 402 -13.67 16.76 -13.96
CA VAL A 402 -13.44 17.67 -15.10
C VAL A 402 -13.13 19.08 -14.61
N LEU A 403 -13.85 19.59 -13.61
CA LEU A 403 -13.59 20.91 -13.03
C LEU A 403 -12.22 20.97 -12.33
N TRP A 404 -11.85 19.94 -11.59
CA TRP A 404 -10.54 19.83 -10.95
C TRP A 404 -9.42 19.79 -11.98
N ALA A 405 -9.57 18.96 -13.01
CA ALA A 405 -8.65 18.90 -14.13
C ALA A 405 -8.52 20.29 -14.77
N GLY A 406 -9.63 20.94 -15.12
CA GLY A 406 -9.63 22.31 -15.65
C GLY A 406 -8.89 23.31 -14.76
N HIS A 407 -9.09 23.25 -13.44
CA HIS A 407 -8.41 24.13 -12.49
C HIS A 407 -6.89 23.92 -12.44
N VAL A 408 -6.43 22.65 -12.45
CA VAL A 408 -4.99 22.32 -12.43
C VAL A 408 -4.27 22.85 -13.66
N PHE A 409 -4.94 22.93 -14.81
CA PHE A 409 -4.34 23.42 -16.06
C PHE A 409 -4.65 24.89 -16.35
N TRP A 410 -5.47 25.54 -15.53
CA TRP A 410 -5.83 26.94 -15.74
C TRP A 410 -4.64 27.85 -15.38
N GLY A 411 -4.05 28.50 -16.38
CA GLY A 411 -2.94 29.45 -16.17
C GLY A 411 -1.53 28.85 -16.31
N GLU A 412 -1.40 27.56 -16.59
CA GLU A 412 -0.11 26.93 -16.92
C GLU A 412 0.28 27.27 -18.37
N THR A 413 1.52 27.71 -18.57
CA THR A 413 2.08 28.05 -19.89
C THR A 413 3.28 27.17 -20.21
N GLY A 414 3.51 26.89 -21.51
CA GLY A 414 4.68 26.13 -21.97
C GLY A 414 4.41 24.67 -22.38
N VAL A 415 5.49 23.97 -22.73
CA VAL A 415 5.44 22.61 -23.33
C VAL A 415 4.85 21.56 -22.38
N TRP A 416 5.02 21.75 -21.07
CA TRP A 416 4.50 20.84 -20.04
C TRP A 416 2.97 20.73 -20.04
N ARG A 417 2.27 21.82 -20.35
CA ARG A 417 0.81 21.86 -20.51
C ARG A 417 0.32 20.86 -21.56
N TYR A 418 1.01 20.78 -22.69
CA TYR A 418 0.65 19.87 -23.76
C TYR A 418 0.97 18.42 -23.40
N GLY A 419 2.10 18.18 -22.72
CA GLY A 419 2.49 16.84 -22.25
C GLY A 419 1.56 16.30 -21.16
N ALA A 420 1.51 16.98 -20.01
CA ALA A 420 0.70 16.56 -18.87
C ALA A 420 -0.81 16.69 -19.14
N GLY A 421 -1.24 17.77 -19.81
CA GLY A 421 -2.63 17.96 -20.20
C GLY A 421 -3.07 17.01 -21.30
N GLY A 422 -2.18 16.65 -22.23
CA GLY A 422 -2.42 15.61 -23.22
C GLY A 422 -2.60 14.23 -22.58
N LEU A 423 -1.70 13.86 -21.66
CA LEU A 423 -1.78 12.61 -20.90
C LEU A 423 -3.07 12.54 -20.08
N LEU A 424 -3.41 13.60 -19.35
CA LEU A 424 -4.66 13.65 -18.59
C LEU A 424 -5.89 13.60 -19.50
N GLY A 425 -5.82 14.24 -20.66
CA GLY A 425 -6.83 14.15 -21.70
C GLY A 425 -7.08 12.72 -22.16
N ILE A 426 -6.01 11.97 -22.44
CA ILE A 426 -6.09 10.54 -22.80
C ILE A 426 -6.76 9.76 -21.68
N VAL A 427 -6.33 9.96 -20.42
CA VAL A 427 -6.96 9.32 -19.26
C VAL A 427 -8.45 9.66 -19.18
N GLY A 428 -8.82 10.94 -19.34
CA GLY A 428 -10.20 11.40 -19.33
C GLY A 428 -11.05 10.78 -20.46
N VAL A 429 -10.52 10.71 -21.68
CA VAL A 429 -11.20 10.11 -22.85
C VAL A 429 -11.48 8.62 -22.63
N LEU A 430 -10.58 7.91 -21.95
CA LEU A 430 -10.73 6.49 -21.66
C LEU A 430 -11.68 6.24 -20.48
N MET A 431 -11.63 7.07 -19.43
CA MET A 431 -12.37 6.83 -18.19
C MET A 431 -13.77 7.47 -18.16
N LEU A 432 -13.92 8.72 -18.59
CA LEU A 432 -15.18 9.48 -18.46
C LEU A 432 -16.36 8.82 -19.16
N PRO A 433 -16.22 8.22 -20.36
CA PRO A 433 -17.35 7.55 -21.00
C PRO A 433 -17.89 6.39 -20.15
N ASN A 434 -16.99 5.62 -19.53
CA ASN A 434 -17.36 4.52 -18.65
C ASN A 434 -18.05 5.07 -17.39
N TRP A 435 -17.48 6.09 -16.73
CA TRP A 435 -18.10 6.72 -15.56
C TRP A 435 -19.49 7.30 -15.82
N LEU A 436 -19.67 8.03 -16.93
CA LEU A 436 -20.92 8.74 -17.22
C LEU A 436 -22.05 7.83 -17.70
N ALA A 437 -21.71 6.70 -18.33
CA ALA A 437 -22.66 5.93 -19.08
C ALA A 437 -22.57 4.42 -18.83
N TRP A 438 -21.84 3.95 -17.81
CA TRP A 438 -21.82 2.52 -17.47
C TRP A 438 -23.24 1.99 -17.31
N ARG A 439 -23.42 0.77 -17.83
CA ARG A 439 -24.71 0.09 -17.81
C ARG A 439 -24.47 -1.40 -17.77
N VAL A 440 -25.11 -2.04 -16.80
CA VAL A 440 -25.16 -3.50 -16.70
C VAL A 440 -26.58 -3.93 -17.04
N THR A 441 -26.71 -4.91 -17.93
CA THR A 441 -28.00 -5.49 -18.32
C THR A 441 -27.96 -6.99 -18.03
N ALA A 442 -28.84 -7.46 -17.16
CA ALA A 442 -29.01 -8.87 -16.88
C ALA A 442 -30.15 -9.43 -17.73
N ASP A 443 -29.88 -10.51 -18.45
CA ASP A 443 -30.85 -11.28 -19.22
C ASP A 443 -30.76 -12.78 -18.92
N ARG A 444 -31.49 -13.62 -19.67
CA ARG A 444 -31.47 -15.08 -19.47
C ARG A 444 -30.09 -15.69 -19.65
N ASP A 445 -29.32 -15.17 -20.60
CA ASP A 445 -28.07 -15.78 -21.04
C ASP A 445 -26.88 -15.27 -20.19
N GLY A 446 -27.01 -14.14 -19.51
CA GLY A 446 -26.00 -13.65 -18.58
C GLY A 446 -26.06 -12.14 -18.30
N LEU A 447 -24.89 -11.58 -18.03
CA LEU A 447 -24.68 -10.15 -17.82
C LEU A 447 -24.03 -9.52 -19.06
N TRP A 448 -24.59 -8.40 -19.49
CA TRP A 448 -24.07 -7.59 -20.58
C TRP A 448 -23.56 -6.25 -20.04
N PHE A 449 -22.32 -5.93 -20.41
CA PHE A 449 -21.63 -4.70 -20.05
C PHE A 449 -21.40 -3.87 -21.30
N ASN A 450 -21.57 -2.57 -21.18
CA ASN A 450 -21.09 -1.66 -22.21
C ASN A 450 -19.58 -1.50 -22.12
N GLY A 451 -18.90 -1.74 -23.23
CA GLY A 451 -17.49 -1.39 -23.39
C GLY A 451 -17.31 -0.21 -24.33
N LEU A 452 -16.09 0.36 -24.34
CA LEU A 452 -15.70 1.40 -25.27
C LEU A 452 -15.89 0.95 -26.73
N ARG A 453 -15.32 -0.20 -27.10
CA ARG A 453 -15.33 -0.70 -28.48
C ARG A 453 -16.40 -1.75 -28.76
N ARG A 454 -16.68 -2.64 -27.81
CA ARG A 454 -17.66 -3.74 -27.95
C ARG A 454 -18.40 -3.95 -26.65
N ALA A 455 -19.62 -4.44 -26.73
CA ALA A 455 -20.30 -4.97 -25.57
C ALA A 455 -19.58 -6.24 -25.09
N ARG A 456 -19.50 -6.42 -23.78
CA ARG A 456 -18.93 -7.62 -23.15
C ARG A 456 -20.06 -8.44 -22.53
N HIS A 457 -19.98 -9.76 -22.63
CA HIS A 457 -20.96 -10.70 -22.07
C HIS A 457 -20.25 -11.67 -21.13
N ILE A 458 -20.85 -11.92 -19.97
CA ILE A 458 -20.46 -12.98 -19.04
C ILE A 458 -21.69 -13.86 -18.85
N ALA A 459 -21.60 -15.15 -19.17
CA ALA A 459 -22.69 -16.08 -18.86
C ALA A 459 -22.83 -16.25 -17.35
N TRP A 460 -24.05 -16.53 -16.87
CA TRP A 460 -24.30 -16.69 -15.44
C TRP A 460 -23.38 -17.72 -14.76
N ASP A 461 -23.07 -18.81 -15.47
CA ASP A 461 -22.28 -19.91 -14.92
C ASP A 461 -20.76 -19.62 -14.94
N ASP A 462 -20.35 -18.59 -15.68
CA ASP A 462 -18.96 -18.12 -15.78
C ASP A 462 -18.62 -17.03 -14.77
N ILE A 463 -19.61 -16.49 -14.04
CA ILE A 463 -19.34 -15.46 -13.03
C ILE A 463 -18.52 -16.06 -11.89
N ARG A 464 -17.38 -15.44 -11.58
CA ARG A 464 -16.50 -15.82 -10.46
C ARG A 464 -16.83 -15.01 -9.22
N ILE A 465 -16.79 -13.68 -9.35
CA ILE A 465 -16.92 -12.72 -8.23
C ILE A 465 -17.80 -11.56 -8.67
N VAL A 466 -18.72 -11.15 -7.78
CA VAL A 466 -19.50 -9.92 -7.90
C VAL A 466 -19.42 -9.22 -6.55
N GLU A 467 -18.59 -8.18 -6.48
CA GLU A 467 -18.32 -7.49 -5.22
C GLU A 467 -18.34 -5.97 -5.41
N CYS A 468 -18.83 -5.26 -4.39
CA CYS A 468 -18.67 -3.81 -4.29
C CYS A 468 -17.57 -3.52 -3.26
N LYS A 469 -16.29 -3.52 -3.67
CA LYS A 469 -15.16 -3.27 -2.77
C LYS A 469 -14.88 -1.78 -2.69
N GLY A 470 -15.24 -1.16 -1.57
CA GLY A 470 -15.00 0.27 -1.34
C GLY A 470 -15.76 1.15 -2.32
N GLN A 471 -15.03 1.81 -3.23
CA GLN A 471 -15.57 2.71 -4.28
C GLN A 471 -15.78 1.98 -5.62
N GLU A 472 -15.48 0.69 -5.71
CA GLU A 472 -15.46 -0.02 -6.98
C GLU A 472 -16.54 -1.10 -7.03
N LEU A 473 -17.28 -1.16 -8.12
CA LEU A 473 -18.10 -2.31 -8.48
C LEU A 473 -17.25 -3.20 -9.39
N LYS A 474 -16.86 -4.37 -8.87
CA LYS A 474 -16.02 -5.35 -9.57
C LYS A 474 -16.86 -6.58 -9.93
N ILE A 475 -16.80 -6.97 -11.20
CA ILE A 475 -17.42 -8.19 -11.71
C ILE A 475 -16.38 -8.94 -12.52
N ASP A 476 -16.14 -10.18 -12.11
CA ASP A 476 -15.09 -11.04 -12.65
C ASP A 476 -15.65 -12.37 -13.17
N SER A 477 -14.95 -12.96 -14.14
CA SER A 477 -15.34 -14.15 -14.89
C SER A 477 -14.29 -15.25 -14.72
N ARG A 478 -14.71 -16.51 -14.82
CA ARG A 478 -13.82 -17.69 -14.86
C ARG A 478 -13.13 -17.86 -16.21
N ARG A 479 -13.54 -17.12 -17.25
CA ARG A 479 -12.93 -17.21 -18.57
C ARG A 479 -11.67 -16.34 -18.62
N ALA A 480 -10.53 -16.93 -18.95
CA ALA A 480 -9.27 -16.23 -19.20
C ALA A 480 -9.39 -15.11 -20.25
N SER A 481 -10.32 -15.23 -21.20
CA SER A 481 -10.53 -14.23 -22.25
C SER A 481 -11.32 -12.98 -21.81
N PHE A 482 -11.76 -12.89 -20.56
CA PHE A 482 -12.54 -11.78 -20.05
C PHE A 482 -11.71 -10.97 -19.07
N ASP A 483 -11.20 -9.80 -19.52
CA ASP A 483 -10.60 -8.86 -18.57
C ASP A 483 -11.64 -8.39 -17.56
N GLU A 484 -11.25 -8.39 -16.29
CA GLU A 484 -11.99 -7.86 -15.16
C GLU A 484 -12.78 -6.59 -15.54
N TRP A 485 -14.08 -6.58 -15.27
CA TRP A 485 -14.90 -5.38 -15.45
C TRP A 485 -15.03 -4.66 -14.11
N SER A 486 -14.55 -3.41 -14.08
CA SER A 486 -14.67 -2.58 -12.90
C SER A 486 -15.15 -1.17 -13.23
N VAL A 487 -15.90 -0.59 -12.30
CA VAL A 487 -16.34 0.81 -12.34
C VAL A 487 -16.09 1.45 -11.00
N LEU A 488 -15.36 2.57 -11.03
CA LEU A 488 -15.15 3.42 -9.87
C LEU A 488 -16.32 4.39 -9.70
N GLY A 489 -16.92 4.38 -8.52
CA GLY A 489 -17.96 5.28 -8.06
C GLY A 489 -17.52 5.99 -6.79
N PHE A 490 -17.53 7.31 -6.79
CA PHE A 490 -17.12 8.06 -5.61
C PHE A 490 -18.18 7.96 -4.52
N ARG A 491 -17.77 7.44 -3.37
CA ARG A 491 -18.63 7.30 -2.20
C ARG A 491 -18.50 8.48 -1.28
N TRP A 492 -19.62 8.85 -0.66
CA TRP A 492 -19.65 9.81 0.45
C TRP A 492 -20.15 9.12 1.71
N PRO A 493 -19.29 8.37 2.44
CA PRO A 493 -19.69 7.56 3.60
C PRO A 493 -20.34 8.36 4.72
N TRP A 494 -20.09 9.67 4.80
CA TRP A 494 -20.74 10.54 5.79
C TRP A 494 -22.19 10.87 5.39
N LEU A 495 -22.45 11.06 4.09
CA LEU A 495 -23.78 11.35 3.57
C LEU A 495 -24.63 10.08 3.63
N GLU A 496 -24.09 8.95 3.16
CA GLU A 496 -24.72 7.63 3.20
C GLU A 496 -25.17 7.26 4.62
N ARG A 497 -24.30 7.46 5.63
CA ARG A 497 -24.65 7.21 7.04
C ARG A 497 -25.75 8.13 7.57
N LYS A 498 -25.84 9.36 7.07
CA LYS A 498 -26.81 10.35 7.57
C LYS A 498 -28.17 10.25 6.88
N SER A 499 -28.20 9.91 5.59
CA SER A 499 -29.42 9.82 4.79
C SER A 499 -29.98 8.40 4.69
N GLY A 500 -29.24 7.37 5.15
CA GLY A 500 -29.63 5.97 4.96
C GLY A 500 -29.69 5.56 3.48
N PHE A 501 -29.02 6.30 2.61
CA PHE A 501 -29.04 6.05 1.17
C PHE A 501 -28.10 4.88 0.83
N ASP A 502 -28.66 3.80 0.29
CA ASP A 502 -27.86 2.69 -0.22
C ASP A 502 -27.17 3.10 -1.53
N HIS A 503 -25.84 2.91 -1.59
CA HIS A 503 -25.10 3.25 -2.79
C HIS A 503 -25.60 2.36 -3.96
N PRO A 504 -25.85 2.92 -5.16
CA PRO A 504 -26.38 2.16 -6.28
C PRO A 504 -25.57 0.91 -6.60
N TYR A 505 -24.25 0.95 -6.38
CA TYR A 505 -23.35 -0.16 -6.67
C TYR A 505 -23.50 -1.32 -5.67
N GLU A 506 -23.73 -1.02 -4.39
CA GLU A 506 -23.98 -2.07 -3.38
C GLU A 506 -25.27 -2.81 -3.71
N ARG A 507 -26.31 -2.06 -4.10
CA ARG A 507 -27.57 -2.63 -4.55
C ARG A 507 -27.39 -3.46 -5.84
N THR A 508 -26.66 -2.94 -6.83
CA THR A 508 -26.39 -3.67 -8.07
C THR A 508 -25.63 -4.97 -7.80
N ALA A 509 -24.56 -4.94 -7.00
CA ALA A 509 -23.81 -6.12 -6.63
C ALA A 509 -24.69 -7.14 -5.89
N ALA A 510 -25.44 -6.69 -4.88
CA ALA A 510 -26.33 -7.54 -4.10
C ALA A 510 -27.41 -8.22 -4.95
N GLU A 511 -28.04 -7.48 -5.87
CA GLU A 511 -29.06 -8.04 -6.77
C GLU A 511 -28.47 -9.05 -7.75
N ILE A 512 -27.31 -8.74 -8.36
CA ILE A 512 -26.61 -9.64 -9.28
C ILE A 512 -26.18 -10.92 -8.55
N THR A 513 -25.60 -10.80 -7.36
CA THR A 513 -25.18 -11.94 -6.52
C THR A 513 -26.36 -12.82 -6.17
N ALA A 514 -27.53 -12.25 -5.87
CA ALA A 514 -28.75 -13.02 -5.64
C ALA A 514 -29.17 -13.83 -6.89
N MET A 515 -29.20 -13.22 -8.08
CA MET A 515 -29.55 -13.91 -9.33
C MET A 515 -28.52 -14.96 -9.76
N TRP A 516 -27.24 -14.74 -9.42
CA TRP A 516 -26.18 -15.69 -9.67
C TRP A 516 -26.34 -16.94 -8.80
N ARG A 517 -26.54 -16.76 -7.48
CA ARG A 517 -26.72 -17.85 -6.49
C ARG A 517 -28.02 -18.62 -6.66
N GLU A 518 -29.10 -17.92 -7.00
CA GLU A 518 -30.45 -18.51 -7.09
C GLU A 518 -30.98 -18.39 -8.53
N PRO A 519 -30.84 -19.43 -9.37
CA PRO A 519 -31.22 -19.38 -10.78
C PRO A 519 -32.69 -19.02 -11.04
N ALA A 520 -33.58 -19.31 -10.08
CA ALA A 520 -35.00 -18.95 -10.15
C ALA A 520 -35.25 -17.44 -10.25
N TYR A 521 -34.27 -16.62 -9.86
CA TYR A 521 -34.34 -15.16 -9.93
C TYR A 521 -33.80 -14.58 -11.25
N ARG A 522 -33.22 -15.42 -12.11
CA ARG A 522 -32.65 -14.97 -13.38
C ARG A 522 -33.76 -14.47 -14.31
N PRO A 523 -33.52 -13.41 -15.10
CA PRO A 523 -34.49 -12.94 -16.09
C PRO A 523 -34.80 -14.04 -17.12
N LEU A 524 -36.07 -14.21 -17.51
CA LEU A 524 -36.46 -15.24 -18.49
C LEU A 524 -36.31 -14.77 -19.95
N LEU A 525 -36.26 -13.47 -20.18
CA LEU A 525 -36.20 -12.89 -21.52
C LEU A 525 -34.77 -12.60 -21.94
N VAL A 526 -34.55 -12.75 -23.25
CA VAL A 526 -33.33 -12.44 -23.96
C VAL A 526 -33.36 -10.94 -24.30
N ALA A 527 -32.34 -10.18 -23.90
CA ALA A 527 -32.30 -8.75 -24.17
C ALA A 527 -32.20 -8.48 -25.70
N GLY A 528 -32.86 -7.43 -26.18
CA GLY A 528 -32.80 -7.07 -27.59
C GLY A 528 -31.40 -6.57 -28.00
N ALA A 529 -31.05 -6.67 -29.30
CA ALA A 529 -29.73 -6.26 -29.82
C ALA A 529 -29.34 -4.81 -29.42
N ARG A 530 -30.29 -3.88 -29.42
CA ARG A 530 -30.07 -2.48 -29.01
C ARG A 530 -29.75 -2.33 -27.51
N GLU A 531 -30.12 -3.29 -26.69
CA GLU A 531 -29.81 -3.34 -25.27
C GLU A 531 -28.47 -4.01 -24.99
N ARG A 532 -28.05 -4.94 -25.87
CA ARG A 532 -26.77 -5.66 -25.80
C ARG A 532 -25.62 -4.83 -26.35
N GLU A 533 -25.76 -4.15 -27.48
CA GLU A 533 -24.63 -3.64 -28.29
C GLU A 533 -24.32 -2.14 -28.12
N ARG A 534 -24.60 -1.53 -26.97
CA ARG A 534 -24.37 -0.10 -26.81
C ARG A 534 -22.89 0.21 -26.54
N THR A 535 -22.17 0.60 -27.59
CA THR A 535 -20.76 1.01 -27.51
C THR A 535 -20.59 2.44 -26.99
N LEU A 536 -19.58 2.68 -26.16
CA LEU A 536 -19.29 3.99 -25.57
C LEU A 536 -18.34 4.88 -26.41
N TRP A 537 -17.74 4.37 -27.49
CA TRP A 537 -16.81 5.15 -28.32
C TRP A 537 -17.35 6.51 -28.81
N PRO A 538 -18.65 6.71 -29.13
CA PRO A 538 -19.12 8.01 -29.58
C PRO A 538 -18.98 9.07 -28.48
N LEU A 539 -19.17 8.67 -27.21
CA LEU A 539 -18.98 9.54 -26.06
C LEU A 539 -17.50 9.83 -25.83
N ALA A 540 -16.62 8.85 -26.03
CA ALA A 540 -15.17 9.04 -25.97
C ALA A 540 -14.69 10.06 -27.01
N VAL A 541 -15.20 10.00 -28.24
CA VAL A 541 -14.90 10.98 -29.30
C VAL A 541 -15.36 12.37 -28.90
N LEU A 542 -16.57 12.52 -28.34
CA LEU A 542 -17.05 13.81 -27.85
C LEU A 542 -16.18 14.38 -26.73
N VAL A 543 -15.77 13.55 -25.77
CA VAL A 543 -14.85 13.95 -24.70
C VAL A 543 -13.49 14.36 -25.27
N ALA A 544 -12.97 13.61 -26.24
CA ALA A 544 -11.70 13.91 -26.89
C ALA A 544 -11.74 15.26 -27.59
N VAL A 545 -12.77 15.51 -28.41
CA VAL A 545 -12.95 16.79 -29.11
C VAL A 545 -13.09 17.95 -28.12
N ALA A 546 -13.88 17.79 -27.06
CA ALA A 546 -14.05 18.82 -26.05
C ALA A 546 -12.72 19.13 -25.33
N TRP A 547 -11.96 18.10 -24.96
CA TRP A 547 -10.69 18.25 -24.26
C TRP A 547 -9.61 18.87 -25.15
N THR A 548 -9.46 18.42 -26.41
CA THR A 548 -8.51 19.04 -27.34
C THR A 548 -8.86 20.49 -27.58
N THR A 549 -10.14 20.81 -27.76
CA THR A 549 -10.61 22.19 -27.92
C THR A 549 -10.24 23.04 -26.71
N ALA A 550 -10.47 22.55 -25.49
CA ALA A 550 -10.07 23.23 -24.26
C ALA A 550 -8.55 23.44 -24.18
N LEU A 551 -7.77 22.42 -24.52
CA LEU A 551 -6.31 22.45 -24.44
C LEU A 551 -5.68 23.48 -25.39
N PHE A 552 -6.28 23.66 -26.59
CA PHE A 552 -5.81 24.62 -27.61
C PHE A 552 -6.40 26.02 -27.49
N LEU A 553 -7.66 26.17 -27.06
CA LEU A 553 -8.37 27.46 -27.12
C LEU A 553 -8.41 28.22 -25.78
N LEU A 554 -8.25 27.54 -24.65
CA LEU A 554 -8.16 28.24 -23.36
C LEU A 554 -6.73 28.76 -23.19
N PRO A 555 -6.51 30.03 -22.79
CA PRO A 555 -5.19 30.56 -22.53
C PRO A 555 -4.55 29.95 -21.28
#